data_AF-A0A8C4WH45-F1
#
_entry.id   AF-A0A8C4WH45-F1
#
_cell.length_a   1.000
_cell.length_b   1.000
_cell.length_c   1.000
_cell.angle_alpha   90.00
_cell.angle_beta   90.00
_cell.angle_gamma   90.00
#
_symmetry.space_group_name_H-M   'P 1'
#
loop_
_entity.id
_entity.type
_entity.pdbx_description
1 polymer ?
#
loop_
_entity_poly.entity_id
_entity_poly.type
_entity_poly.pdbx_seq_one_letter_code
_entity_poly.pdbx_strand_id
1 'polypeptide(L)'
;FQYPTGSFNYIPAVESDSIQPELRQEVTRMVELTADRLRAMGTTVELVKLGSHKLPDGQSLPLPPLILAELGKDPQKPTVCFYGHVDVQPAKKEDGWKTDPYTLTEIDGNLYGRGATDNKGPVLAWINAVESFRALKLVGSKEKDLYSSGTAGVNFRCNLIPTNWFQIFASISIF
;
A
#
# COMPACT_ATOMS: atom_id res chain seq x y z
N PHE A 1 -13.05 13.06 7.33
CA PHE A 1 -13.10 12.99 5.86
C PHE A 1 -12.82 11.56 5.44
N GLN A 2 -13.85 10.84 5.00
CA GLN A 2 -13.75 9.43 4.65
C GLN A 2 -13.63 9.36 3.12
N TYR A 3 -12.46 8.99 2.61
CA TYR A 3 -12.26 8.84 1.17
C TYR A 3 -13.03 7.61 0.71
N PRO A 4 -13.93 7.72 -0.28
CA PRO A 4 -14.66 6.56 -0.77
C PRO A 4 -13.68 5.54 -1.34
N THR A 5 -13.96 4.29 -0.99
CA THR A 5 -13.32 3.04 -1.44
C THR A 5 -13.27 3.00 -2.97
N GLY A 6 -12.17 3.45 -3.56
CA GLY A 6 -11.96 3.51 -5.02
C GLY A 6 -11.40 4.83 -5.55
N SER A 7 -11.28 5.87 -4.72
CA SER A 7 -10.73 7.16 -5.17
C SER A 7 -9.19 7.16 -5.16
N PHE A 8 -8.56 7.51 -6.30
CA PHE A 8 -7.10 7.75 -6.39
C PHE A 8 -6.64 8.94 -5.52
N ASN A 9 -7.59 9.76 -5.07
CA ASN A 9 -7.32 11.04 -4.40
C ASN A 9 -6.59 10.90 -3.05
N TYR A 10 -6.68 9.75 -2.37
CA TYR A 10 -5.95 9.57 -1.11
C TYR A 10 -4.46 9.29 -1.31
N ILE A 11 -4.00 9.07 -2.55
CA ILE A 11 -2.59 8.78 -2.85
C ILE A 11 -1.67 9.90 -2.34
N PRO A 12 -1.76 11.14 -2.82
CA PRO A 12 -0.89 12.20 -2.31
C PRO A 12 -1.45 12.88 -1.05
N ALA A 13 -2.76 12.79 -0.78
CA ALA A 13 -3.39 13.51 0.34
C ALA A 13 -2.97 13.05 1.75
N VAL A 14 -2.24 11.94 1.86
CA VAL A 14 -1.56 11.54 3.09
C VAL A 14 -0.08 11.81 2.92
N GLU A 15 0.43 12.80 3.66
CA GLU A 15 1.84 13.19 3.63
C GLU A 15 2.71 12.19 4.42
N SER A 16 2.75 10.94 3.95
CA SER A 16 3.50 9.84 4.56
C SER A 16 5.01 9.95 4.29
N ASP A 17 5.58 11.09 4.62
CA ASP A 17 7.02 11.34 4.55
C ASP A 17 7.76 10.54 5.62
N SER A 18 8.62 9.61 5.19
CA SER A 18 9.42 8.78 6.11
C SER A 18 10.73 9.44 6.56
N ILE A 19 11.15 10.53 5.90
CA ILE A 19 12.37 11.27 6.18
C ILE A 19 12.15 12.28 7.30
N GLN A 20 11.01 12.98 7.30
CA GLN A 20 10.65 13.98 8.31
C GLN A 20 10.11 13.30 9.59
N PRO A 21 10.82 13.36 10.74
CA PRO A 21 10.40 12.70 11.99
C PRO A 21 9.00 13.09 12.47
N GLU A 22 8.61 14.34 12.28
CA GLU A 22 7.33 14.93 12.64
C GLU A 22 6.15 14.32 11.86
N LEU A 23 6.39 13.81 10.64
CA LEU A 23 5.39 13.19 9.79
C LEU A 23 5.29 11.67 10.02
N ARG A 24 5.98 11.12 11.02
CA ARG A 24 5.95 9.67 11.34
C ARG A 24 4.54 9.15 11.57
N GLN A 25 3.65 9.94 12.17
CA GLN A 25 2.26 9.55 12.39
C GLN A 25 1.48 9.42 11.07
N GLU A 26 1.76 10.26 10.07
CA GLU A 26 1.13 10.18 8.75
C GLU A 26 1.57 8.93 7.98
N VAL A 27 2.83 8.50 8.16
CA VAL A 27 3.29 7.20 7.62
C VAL A 27 2.50 6.05 8.23
N THR A 28 2.35 6.03 9.56
CA THR A 28 1.54 5.00 10.24
C THR A 28 0.08 5.05 9.78
N ARG A 29 -0.50 6.25 9.65
CA ARG A 29 -1.86 6.44 9.14
C ARG A 29 -2.02 5.87 7.74
N MET A 30 -1.04 6.09 6.86
CA MET A 30 -1.08 5.55 5.49
C MET A 30 -1.01 4.02 5.47
N VAL A 31 -0.20 3.42 6.35
CA VAL A 31 -0.13 1.97 6.54
C VAL A 31 -1.48 1.43 7.01
N GLU A 32 -2.11 2.06 7.99
CA GLU A 32 -3.42 1.66 8.52
C GLU A 32 -4.53 1.76 7.45
N LEU A 33 -4.57 2.87 6.70
CA LEU A 33 -5.52 3.03 5.59
C LEU A 33 -5.35 1.95 4.51
N THR A 34 -4.10 1.59 4.22
CA THR A 34 -3.81 0.53 3.24
C THR A 34 -4.21 -0.84 3.78
N ALA A 35 -3.96 -1.11 5.06
CA ALA A 35 -4.39 -2.33 5.73
C ALA A 35 -5.93 -2.45 5.75
N ASP A 36 -6.64 -1.36 6.03
CA ASP A 36 -8.11 -1.33 6.01
C ASP A 36 -8.67 -1.58 4.61
N ARG A 37 -8.03 -1.03 3.57
CA ARG A 37 -8.39 -1.34 2.19
C ARG A 37 -8.21 -2.82 1.86
N LEU A 38 -7.09 -3.41 2.26
CA LEU A 38 -6.82 -4.85 2.10
C LEU A 38 -7.80 -5.73 2.89
N ARG A 39 -8.18 -5.33 4.10
CA ARG A 39 -9.22 -6.02 4.89
C ARG A 39 -10.59 -5.95 4.23
N ALA A 40 -10.97 -4.81 3.67
CA ALA A 40 -12.26 -4.61 3.02
C ALA A 40 -12.46 -5.53 1.80
N MET A 41 -11.37 -5.91 1.12
CA MET A 41 -11.40 -6.90 0.03
C MET A 41 -11.33 -8.36 0.53
N GLY A 42 -11.43 -8.63 1.84
CA GLY A 42 -11.46 -9.98 2.41
C GLY A 42 -10.09 -10.64 2.54
N THR A 43 -9.02 -9.86 2.60
CA THR A 43 -7.65 -10.33 2.87
C THR A 43 -7.45 -10.46 4.38
N THR A 44 -6.74 -11.49 4.84
CA THR A 44 -6.25 -11.54 6.21
C THR A 44 -5.05 -10.62 6.33
N VAL A 45 -5.08 -9.66 7.25
CA VAL A 45 -4.03 -8.63 7.40
C VAL A 45 -3.46 -8.62 8.81
N GLU A 46 -2.15 -8.73 8.91
CA GLU A 46 -1.35 -8.56 10.12
C GLU A 46 -0.49 -7.30 10.02
N LEU A 47 -0.50 -6.48 11.07
CA LEU A 47 0.39 -5.33 11.22
C LEU A 47 1.54 -5.70 12.17
N VAL A 48 2.71 -5.96 11.59
CA VAL A 48 3.90 -6.39 12.33
C VAL A 48 4.64 -5.17 12.87
N LYS A 49 4.83 -5.13 14.19
CA LYS A 49 5.61 -4.06 14.86
C LYS A 49 7.10 -4.30 14.63
N LEU A 50 7.81 -3.29 14.11
CA LEU A 50 9.23 -3.39 13.77
C LEU A 50 10.17 -2.82 14.85
N GLY A 51 9.63 -2.29 15.95
CA GLY A 51 10.41 -1.64 17.01
C GLY A 51 10.52 -0.13 16.82
N SER A 52 11.66 0.45 17.17
CA SER A 52 11.90 1.90 17.14
C SER A 52 13.20 2.26 16.43
N HIS A 53 13.20 3.41 15.76
CA HIS A 53 14.36 4.02 15.11
C HIS A 53 14.93 5.10 16.02
N LYS A 54 16.21 4.97 16.39
CA LYS A 54 16.96 6.00 17.12
C LYS A 54 17.52 7.03 16.13
N LEU A 55 17.10 8.28 16.28
CA LEU A 55 17.54 9.41 15.47
C LEU A 55 18.92 9.91 15.91
N PRO A 56 19.64 10.67 15.05
CA PRO A 56 20.96 11.23 15.38
C PRO A 56 20.97 12.16 16.60
N ASP A 57 19.86 12.82 16.88
CA ASP A 57 19.68 13.71 18.05
C ASP A 57 19.39 12.95 19.36
N GLY A 58 19.36 11.62 19.31
CA GLY A 58 19.11 10.75 20.46
C GLY A 58 17.64 10.44 20.71
N GLN A 59 16.70 11.06 19.99
CA GLN A 59 15.28 10.72 20.06
C GLN A 59 15.03 9.30 19.52
N SER A 60 14.00 8.64 20.03
CA SER A 60 13.59 7.30 19.57
C SER A 60 12.14 7.35 19.11
N LEU A 61 11.90 7.05 17.85
CA LEU A 61 10.56 7.05 17.26
C LEU A 61 10.15 5.63 16.85
N PRO A 62 8.90 5.22 17.11
CA PRO A 62 8.40 3.93 16.65
C PRO A 62 8.48 3.84 15.13
N LEU A 63 8.99 2.72 14.61
CA LEU A 63 8.91 2.42 13.18
C LEU A 63 7.44 2.18 12.82
N PRO A 64 6.97 2.65 11.64
CA PRO A 64 5.64 2.30 11.18
C PRO A 64 5.57 0.78 10.97
N PRO A 65 4.40 0.16 11.15
CA PRO A 65 4.28 -1.28 11.05
C PRO A 65 4.47 -1.78 9.61
N LEU A 66 4.88 -3.03 9.47
CA LEU A 66 4.87 -3.76 8.20
C LEU A 66 3.50 -4.39 8.00
N ILE A 67 2.95 -4.30 6.80
CA ILE A 67 1.73 -5.03 6.42
C ILE A 67 2.14 -6.40 5.90
N LEU A 68 1.65 -7.46 6.53
CA LEU A 68 1.60 -8.81 5.96
C LEU A 68 0.14 -9.13 5.64
N ALA A 69 -0.16 -9.30 4.36
CA ALA A 69 -1.51 -9.61 3.90
C ALA A 69 -1.53 -10.93 3.14
N GLU A 70 -2.53 -11.78 3.38
CA GLU A 70 -2.73 -13.03 2.66
C GLU A 70 -4.17 -13.17 2.17
N LEU A 71 -4.34 -13.47 0.89
CA LEU A 71 -5.62 -13.73 0.26
C LEU A 71 -5.61 -15.10 -0.44
N GLY A 72 -6.50 -15.99 0.00
CA GLY A 72 -6.53 -17.39 -0.43
C GLY A 72 -5.49 -18.24 0.30
N LYS A 73 -5.79 -19.53 0.48
CA LYS A 73 -4.91 -20.51 1.16
C LYS A 73 -4.98 -21.89 0.50
N ASP A 74 -5.27 -21.92 -0.80
CA ASP A 74 -5.45 -23.17 -1.52
C ASP A 74 -4.09 -23.80 -1.86
N PRO A 75 -3.72 -24.97 -1.31
CA PRO A 75 -2.42 -25.58 -1.57
C PRO A 75 -2.25 -26.05 -3.02
N GLN A 76 -3.34 -26.16 -3.79
CA GLN A 76 -3.30 -26.55 -5.21
C GLN A 76 -3.01 -25.36 -6.13
N LYS A 77 -2.98 -24.13 -5.58
CA LYS A 77 -2.75 -22.90 -6.34
C LYS A 77 -1.35 -22.33 -6.06
N PRO A 78 -0.64 -21.84 -7.09
CA PRO A 78 0.60 -21.10 -6.88
C PRO A 78 0.35 -19.83 -6.06
N THR A 79 1.36 -19.37 -5.31
CA THR A 79 1.28 -18.16 -4.50
C THR A 79 2.15 -17.06 -5.10
N VAL A 80 1.59 -15.87 -5.33
CA VAL A 80 2.31 -14.69 -5.80
C VAL A 80 2.48 -13.71 -4.63
N CYS A 81 3.70 -13.24 -4.41
CA CYS A 81 4.01 -12.22 -3.41
C CYS A 81 4.21 -10.85 -4.08
N PHE A 82 3.42 -9.85 -3.69
CA PHE A 82 3.62 -8.46 -4.05
C PHE A 82 4.35 -7.73 -2.94
N TYR A 83 5.33 -6.93 -3.33
CA TYR A 83 6.06 -6.05 -2.44
C TYR A 83 5.93 -4.61 -2.92
N GLY A 84 5.79 -3.68 -1.98
CA GLY A 84 5.71 -2.26 -2.25
C GLY A 84 5.90 -1.44 -0.98
N HIS A 85 5.76 -0.12 -1.09
CA HIS A 85 5.83 0.79 0.04
C HIS A 85 4.82 1.92 -0.09
N VAL A 86 4.47 2.53 1.04
CA VAL A 86 3.43 3.57 1.11
C VAL A 86 3.91 4.86 1.77
N ASP A 87 5.17 4.91 2.20
CA ASP A 87 5.87 6.15 2.48
C ASP A 87 6.36 6.82 1.20
N VAL A 88 6.69 8.11 1.30
CA VAL A 88 7.09 8.95 0.19
C VAL A 88 8.26 9.84 0.58
N GLN A 89 8.98 10.35 -0.41
CA GLN A 89 9.98 11.40 -0.21
C GLN A 89 9.31 12.75 0.14
N PRO A 90 10.01 13.65 0.85
CA PRO A 90 9.59 15.03 1.02
C PRO A 90 9.27 15.71 -0.32
N ALA A 91 8.30 16.61 -0.29
CA ALA A 91 8.04 17.52 -1.39
C ALA A 91 7.42 18.81 -0.87
N LYS A 92 7.93 19.94 -1.35
CA LYS A 92 7.36 21.25 -1.07
C LYS A 92 7.10 21.99 -2.37
N LYS A 93 6.14 22.92 -2.35
CA LYS A 93 5.81 23.73 -3.52
C LYS A 93 7.04 24.51 -3.99
N GLU A 94 7.83 24.99 -3.04
CA GLU A 94 9.04 25.79 -3.26
C GLU A 94 10.16 25.01 -3.96
N ASP A 95 10.10 23.67 -3.98
CA ASP A 95 11.06 22.82 -4.70
C ASP A 95 10.87 22.85 -6.23
N GLY A 96 9.91 23.65 -6.73
CA GLY A 96 9.63 23.83 -8.16
C GLY A 96 8.41 23.08 -8.68
N TRP A 97 7.53 22.60 -7.79
CA TRP A 97 6.30 21.92 -8.19
C TRP A 97 5.30 22.87 -8.85
N LYS A 98 4.79 22.50 -10.03
CA LYS A 98 3.76 23.28 -10.75
C LYS A 98 2.38 23.16 -10.11
N THR A 99 2.08 22.02 -9.49
CA THR A 99 0.87 21.75 -8.70
C THR A 99 1.23 21.64 -7.22
N ASP A 100 0.27 21.55 -6.32
CA ASP A 100 0.56 21.17 -4.93
C ASP A 100 1.00 19.69 -4.92
N PRO A 101 2.17 19.33 -4.35
CA PRO A 101 2.64 17.95 -4.34
C PRO A 101 1.70 16.98 -3.62
N TYR A 102 0.96 17.43 -2.61
CA TYR A 102 0.08 16.56 -1.81
C TYR A 102 -1.40 16.61 -2.24
N THR A 103 -1.68 17.34 -3.34
CA THR A 103 -2.99 17.34 -4.01
C THR A 103 -2.89 16.68 -5.38
N LEU A 104 -3.57 15.54 -5.59
CA LEU A 104 -3.54 14.85 -6.88
C LEU A 104 -4.19 15.72 -7.96
N THR A 105 -3.42 16.10 -8.96
CA THR A 105 -3.88 16.99 -10.03
C THR A 105 -3.70 16.29 -11.37
N GLU A 106 -4.77 16.18 -12.16
CA GLU A 106 -4.69 15.68 -13.53
C GLU A 106 -4.43 16.84 -14.50
N ILE A 107 -3.42 16.70 -15.37
CA ILE A 107 -3.13 17.64 -16.45
C ILE A 107 -2.82 16.83 -17.71
N ASP A 108 -3.60 17.04 -18.77
CA ASP A 108 -3.45 16.37 -20.06
C ASP A 108 -3.36 14.83 -19.96
N GLY A 109 -4.19 14.23 -19.09
CA GLY A 109 -4.23 12.78 -18.84
C GLY A 109 -3.11 12.24 -17.95
N ASN A 110 -2.21 13.08 -17.46
CA ASN A 110 -1.17 12.70 -16.51
C ASN A 110 -1.56 13.08 -15.08
N LEU A 111 -1.33 12.18 -14.12
CA LEU A 111 -1.62 12.39 -12.71
C LEU A 111 -0.38 12.90 -11.96
N TYR A 112 -0.42 14.15 -11.50
CA TYR A 112 0.66 14.80 -10.77
C TYR A 112 0.37 14.79 -9.27
N GLY A 113 1.32 14.26 -8.50
CA GLY A 113 1.30 14.26 -7.04
C GLY A 113 2.46 13.43 -6.48
N ARG A 114 2.98 13.81 -5.31
CA ARG A 114 3.98 13.04 -4.58
C ARG A 114 3.38 11.68 -4.19
N GLY A 115 4.09 10.61 -4.48
CA GLY A 115 3.61 9.25 -4.23
C GLY A 115 2.86 8.62 -5.41
N ALA A 116 2.51 9.39 -6.45
CA ALA A 116 1.69 8.89 -7.56
C ALA A 116 2.34 7.70 -8.26
N THR A 117 3.60 7.80 -8.70
CA THR A 117 4.33 6.68 -9.31
C THR A 117 5.21 5.91 -8.32
N ASP A 118 5.66 6.56 -7.26
CA ASP A 118 6.61 6.01 -6.29
C ASP A 118 6.08 6.19 -4.86
N ASN A 119 5.37 5.23 -4.29
CA ASN A 119 4.94 3.95 -4.90
C ASN A 119 3.44 3.63 -4.66
N LYS A 120 2.66 4.62 -4.24
CA LYS A 120 1.26 4.43 -3.88
C LYS A 120 0.38 4.08 -5.09
N GLY A 121 0.64 4.63 -6.28
CA GLY A 121 -0.08 4.27 -7.50
C GLY A 121 0.11 2.80 -7.89
N PRO A 122 1.35 2.28 -8.00
CA PRO A 122 1.59 0.86 -8.22
C PRO A 122 0.97 -0.06 -7.17
N VAL A 123 1.07 0.26 -5.88
CA VAL A 123 0.39 -0.50 -4.81
C VAL A 123 -1.11 -0.55 -5.03
N LEU A 124 -1.72 0.59 -5.37
CA LEU A 124 -3.14 0.66 -5.71
C LEU A 124 -3.52 -0.10 -6.97
N ALA A 125 -2.66 -0.10 -7.99
CA ALA A 125 -2.89 -0.85 -9.21
C ALA A 125 -3.04 -2.35 -8.90
N TRP A 126 -2.20 -2.90 -8.00
CA TRP A 126 -2.33 -4.29 -7.55
C TRP A 126 -3.64 -4.55 -6.81
N ILE A 127 -4.00 -3.68 -5.87
CA ILE A 127 -5.26 -3.80 -5.11
C ILE A 127 -6.46 -3.77 -6.05
N ASN A 128 -6.50 -2.77 -6.95
CA ASN A 128 -7.59 -2.60 -7.91
C ASN A 128 -7.70 -3.78 -8.89
N ALA A 129 -6.57 -4.36 -9.32
CA ALA A 129 -6.56 -5.54 -10.17
C ALA A 129 -7.21 -6.75 -9.47
N VAL A 130 -6.85 -7.00 -8.20
CA VAL A 130 -7.44 -8.09 -7.40
C VAL A 130 -8.93 -7.83 -7.14
N GLU A 131 -9.31 -6.60 -6.78
CA GLU A 131 -10.71 -6.22 -6.57
C GLU A 131 -11.55 -6.41 -7.83
N SER A 132 -11.06 -5.93 -8.98
CA SER A 132 -11.75 -6.05 -10.27
C SER A 132 -11.95 -7.51 -10.66
N PHE A 133 -10.93 -8.33 -10.49
CA PHE A 133 -11.02 -9.76 -10.79
C PHE A 133 -12.05 -10.48 -9.90
N ARG A 134 -12.13 -10.12 -8.62
CA ARG A 134 -13.13 -10.66 -7.70
C ARG A 134 -14.54 -10.21 -8.05
N ALA A 135 -14.73 -8.93 -8.37
CA ALA A 135 -16.03 -8.37 -8.76
C ALA A 135 -16.57 -9.06 -10.03
N LEU A 136 -15.74 -9.24 -11.06
CA LEU A 136 -16.15 -9.91 -12.31
C LEU A 136 -16.52 -11.38 -12.10
N LYS A 137 -15.86 -12.09 -11.18
CA LYS A 137 -16.22 -13.48 -10.84
C LYS A 137 -17.56 -13.61 -10.11
N LEU A 138 -17.93 -12.61 -9.31
CA LEU A 138 -19.23 -12.56 -8.62
C LEU A 138 -20.40 -12.31 -9.57
N VAL A 139 -20.18 -11.66 -10.72
CA VAL A 139 -21.24 -11.37 -11.71
C VAL A 139 -21.50 -12.54 -12.68
N GLY A 140 -20.59 -13.52 -12.77
CA GLY A 140 -20.64 -14.60 -13.76
C GLY A 140 -20.96 -16.01 -13.25
N SER A 141 -21.12 -16.24 -11.95
CA SER A 141 -21.27 -17.60 -11.39
C SER A 141 -22.66 -17.84 -10.80
N LYS A 142 -23.42 -18.75 -11.42
CA LYS A 142 -24.65 -19.30 -10.82
C LYS A 142 -24.27 -20.07 -9.56
N GLU A 143 -25.01 -19.76 -8.50
CA GLU A 143 -24.91 -20.09 -7.07
C GLU A 143 -24.56 -21.54 -6.63
N LYS A 144 -24.28 -22.50 -7.53
CA LYS A 144 -24.07 -23.92 -7.18
C LYS A 144 -22.61 -24.40 -7.16
N ASP A 145 -21.65 -23.64 -7.66
CA ASP A 145 -20.21 -24.01 -7.63
C ASP A 145 -19.40 -23.21 -6.59
N LEU A 146 -20.09 -22.51 -5.68
CA LEU A 146 -19.50 -21.51 -4.80
C LEU A 146 -18.57 -22.09 -3.70
N TYR A 147 -18.51 -23.42 -3.55
CA TYR A 147 -17.59 -24.09 -2.64
C TYR A 147 -16.35 -24.72 -3.31
N SER A 148 -16.24 -24.72 -4.64
CA SER A 148 -15.09 -25.31 -5.35
C SER A 148 -14.20 -24.29 -6.08
N SER A 149 -14.56 -23.00 -6.10
CA SER A 149 -13.79 -21.96 -6.80
C SER A 149 -13.36 -20.81 -5.88
N GLY A 150 -12.69 -21.13 -4.78
CA GLY A 150 -11.98 -20.14 -3.97
C GLY A 150 -10.99 -19.34 -4.82
N THR A 151 -11.16 -18.02 -4.86
CA THR A 151 -10.24 -16.97 -5.36
C THR A 151 -9.16 -17.39 -6.37
N ALA A 152 -9.34 -16.98 -7.64
CA ALA A 152 -8.30 -16.90 -8.70
C ALA A 152 -7.49 -18.20 -8.94
N GLY A 153 -6.68 -18.27 -9.98
CA GLY A 153 -5.77 -19.42 -10.18
C GLY A 153 -4.55 -19.38 -9.27
N VAL A 154 -4.49 -18.47 -8.28
CA VAL A 154 -3.31 -18.13 -7.48
C VAL A 154 -3.74 -17.66 -6.07
N ASN A 155 -2.94 -17.93 -5.05
CA ASN A 155 -3.00 -17.23 -3.76
C ASN A 155 -2.17 -15.94 -3.84
N PHE A 156 -2.50 -14.93 -3.04
CA PHE A 156 -1.77 -13.68 -2.99
C PHE A 156 -1.19 -13.42 -1.60
N ARG A 157 0.06 -12.96 -1.56
CA ARG A 157 0.70 -12.40 -0.38
C ARG A 157 1.16 -10.98 -0.67
N CYS A 158 1.04 -10.09 0.30
CA CYS A 158 1.48 -8.70 0.17
C CYS A 158 2.34 -8.30 1.37
N ASN A 159 3.53 -7.78 1.08
CA ASN A 159 4.46 -7.23 2.06
C ASN A 159 4.64 -5.74 1.76
N LEU A 160 4.06 -4.86 2.59
CA LEU A 160 4.26 -3.41 2.45
C LEU A 160 5.09 -2.87 3.59
N ILE A 161 6.26 -2.33 3.23
CA ILE A 161 7.19 -1.73 4.17
C ILE A 161 7.07 -0.19 4.16
N PRO A 162 7.33 0.48 5.29
CA PRO A 162 7.69 1.89 5.31
C PRO A 162 9.22 2.00 5.13
N THR A 163 9.70 2.48 3.98
CA THR A 163 11.14 2.60 3.73
C THR A 163 11.79 3.75 4.52
N ASN A 164 12.93 3.48 5.15
CA ASN A 164 14.06 4.41 5.12
C ASN A 164 15.01 3.82 4.07
N TRP A 165 15.32 4.60 3.03
CA TRP A 165 16.11 4.18 1.86
C TRP A 165 17.50 3.60 2.20
N PHE A 166 17.97 3.70 3.45
CA PHE A 166 19.27 3.18 3.87
C PHE A 166 19.33 1.75 4.44
N GLN A 167 18.22 1.03 4.64
CA GLN A 167 18.31 -0.29 5.32
C GLN A 167 17.78 -1.52 4.56
N ILE A 168 17.06 -1.39 3.44
CA ILE A 168 16.31 -2.53 2.85
C ILE A 168 16.89 -3.01 1.51
N PHE A 169 18.15 -2.69 1.19
CA PHE A 169 18.88 -3.42 0.15
C PHE A 169 19.63 -4.66 0.67
N ALA A 170 19.62 -4.91 1.99
CA ALA A 170 20.48 -5.93 2.59
C ALA A 170 19.84 -7.31 2.86
N SER A 171 18.52 -7.52 2.76
CA SER A 171 17.95 -8.79 3.28
C SER A 171 16.69 -9.37 2.63
N ILE A 172 16.30 -8.98 1.41
CA ILE A 172 15.28 -9.76 0.68
C ILE A 172 15.96 -10.44 -0.51
N SER A 173 16.80 -11.41 -0.19
CA SER A 173 17.08 -12.52 -1.11
C SER A 173 15.91 -13.49 -1.02
N ILE A 174 15.44 -13.87 -2.20
CA ILE A 174 14.33 -14.76 -2.47
C ILE A 174 14.71 -16.19 -2.04
N PHE A 175 13.71 -16.94 -1.55
CA PHE A 175 13.66 -18.35 -1.14
C PHE A 175 13.95 -18.67 0.34
#